data_AF-A0A2S7UDK2-F1
#
_entry.id   AF-A0A2S7UDK2-F1
#
_cell.length_a   1.000
_cell.length_b   1.000
_cell.length_c   1.000
_cell.angle_alpha   90.00
_cell.angle_beta   90.00
_cell.angle_gamma   90.00
#
_symmetry.space_group_name_H-M   'P 1'
#
loop_
_entity.id
_entity.type
_entity.pdbx_description
1 polymer ?
#
loop_
_entity_poly.entity_id
_entity_poly.type
_entity_poly.pdbx_seq_one_letter_code
_entity_poly.pdbx_strand_id
1 'polypeptide(L)'
;MLKPIIFTIVFLFSCLGFAQVGIGTVAPTADLEIMARTTLAAGEHNGIIIPKVTALPATTAPSGTILYLEGGANAGFYFSNGSSFQNVSDILSASGNGSFYNRGTTTDVTVDTSSDAYRIGRTAFGQDSSNAAIVSIENETPAGGDKRLLDLENRNSSTAVGTNTSLINGSNTSTPGGQKAGALFNISSTGLGSHVGIENTVLINNSSVVENYGINNIVDSNSTASATTYGIKSEVGNPSSTGIRYGIYSTVINDGSQDSYSGYFRGDSFAIRNEDDSDGYDMPTISGNAGQVLTTDGTGTASWSDANSTGFKTNIRAISTGTALSTDHTLIISGNINIPDAVTSNTGQVYIIVLADGANNLVVTATGNDFLYPGGSGTLNTFDLNDSVGGLRSLTIQSDGTNWYVIDLLRN
;
A
#
# COMPACT_ATOMS: atom_id res chain seq x y z
N MET A 1 -18.38 -44.66 -93.16
CA MET A 1 -19.62 -44.14 -92.53
C MET A 1 -19.37 -43.28 -91.28
N LEU A 2 -18.21 -42.60 -91.15
CA LEU A 2 -17.82 -41.89 -89.90
C LEU A 2 -18.21 -40.39 -89.87
N LYS A 3 -18.49 -39.77 -91.03
CA LYS A 3 -18.75 -38.32 -91.15
C LYS A 3 -20.04 -37.80 -90.49
N PRO A 4 -21.20 -38.50 -90.54
CA PRO A 4 -22.41 -37.95 -89.92
C PRO A 4 -22.41 -38.07 -88.39
N ILE A 5 -21.73 -39.07 -87.82
CA ILE A 5 -21.64 -39.27 -86.36
C ILE A 5 -20.77 -38.19 -85.70
N ILE A 6 -19.64 -37.82 -86.32
CA ILE A 6 -18.76 -36.76 -85.81
C ILE A 6 -19.50 -35.41 -85.78
N PHE A 7 -20.30 -35.10 -86.80
CA PHE A 7 -21.03 -33.85 -86.87
C PHE A 7 -22.12 -33.75 -85.78
N THR A 8 -22.82 -34.86 -85.52
CA THR A 8 -23.82 -34.93 -84.44
C THR A 8 -23.18 -34.84 -83.06
N ILE A 9 -22.01 -35.48 -82.84
CA ILE A 9 -21.30 -35.40 -81.55
C ILE A 9 -20.80 -33.97 -81.28
N VAL A 10 -20.27 -33.27 -82.29
CA VAL A 10 -19.81 -31.88 -82.16
C VAL A 10 -20.98 -30.93 -81.85
N PHE A 11 -22.14 -31.14 -82.46
CA PHE A 11 -23.33 -30.33 -82.21
C PHE A 11 -23.97 -30.59 -80.84
N LEU A 12 -23.87 -31.81 -80.30
CA LEU A 12 -24.30 -32.14 -78.94
C LEU A 12 -23.35 -31.59 -77.86
N PHE A 13 -22.05 -31.44 -78.16
CA PHE A 13 -21.08 -30.87 -77.21
C PHE A 13 -21.21 -29.34 -77.05
N SER A 14 -21.70 -28.61 -78.06
CA SER A 14 -21.94 -27.16 -77.94
C SER A 14 -23.04 -26.78 -76.94
N CYS A 15 -23.88 -27.74 -76.54
CA CYS A 15 -24.98 -27.53 -75.59
C CYS A 15 -24.55 -27.62 -74.12
N LEU A 16 -23.31 -28.05 -73.85
CA LEU A 16 -22.81 -28.36 -72.50
C LEU A 16 -21.79 -27.32 -71.97
N GLY A 17 -21.52 -26.26 -72.73
CA GLY A 17 -20.66 -25.17 -72.28
C GLY A 17 -21.44 -24.19 -71.40
N PHE A 18 -20.96 -23.95 -70.18
CA PHE A 18 -21.39 -22.78 -69.41
C PHE A 18 -20.99 -21.52 -70.18
N ALA A 19 -21.96 -20.80 -70.73
CA ALA A 19 -21.71 -19.59 -71.50
C ALA A 19 -21.83 -18.37 -70.58
N GLN A 20 -20.70 -17.68 -70.37
CA GLN A 20 -20.69 -16.34 -69.80
C GLN A 20 -20.89 -15.31 -70.91
N VAL A 21 -21.66 -14.26 -70.63
CA VAL A 21 -21.95 -13.18 -71.58
C VAL A 21 -21.09 -11.97 -71.23
N GLY A 22 -20.06 -11.73 -72.03
CA GLY A 22 -19.28 -10.49 -71.99
C GLY A 22 -19.77 -9.49 -73.04
N ILE A 23 -20.15 -8.28 -72.61
CA ILE A 23 -20.36 -7.14 -73.51
C ILE A 23 -19.14 -6.22 -73.37
N GLY A 24 -18.39 -6.03 -74.45
CA GLY A 24 -17.16 -5.23 -74.44
C GLY A 24 -15.94 -5.92 -73.83
N THR A 25 -16.04 -7.21 -73.47
CA THR A 25 -14.93 -8.06 -73.02
C THR A 25 -14.97 -9.42 -73.70
N VAL A 26 -13.80 -10.01 -73.94
CA VAL A 26 -13.65 -11.37 -74.52
C VAL A 26 -13.37 -12.45 -73.46
N ALA A 27 -13.19 -12.02 -72.21
CA ALA A 27 -12.93 -12.90 -71.07
C ALA A 27 -13.77 -12.41 -69.88
N PRO A 28 -15.11 -12.57 -69.94
CA PRO A 28 -15.97 -12.22 -68.82
C PRO A 28 -15.59 -13.02 -67.57
N THR A 29 -15.65 -12.37 -66.42
CA THR A 29 -15.38 -12.95 -65.10
C THR A 29 -16.66 -13.26 -64.31
N ALA A 30 -17.82 -12.91 -64.87
CA ALA A 30 -19.15 -13.17 -64.34
C ALA A 30 -20.08 -13.71 -65.44
N ASP A 31 -21.22 -14.27 -65.06
CA ASP A 31 -22.23 -14.77 -66.01
C ASP A 31 -22.72 -13.67 -66.98
N LEU A 32 -22.76 -12.42 -66.49
CA LEU A 32 -22.89 -11.22 -67.31
C LEU A 32 -21.87 -10.17 -66.84
N GLU A 33 -20.99 -9.76 -67.74
CA GLU A 33 -20.06 -8.64 -67.51
C GLU A 33 -20.18 -7.61 -68.62
N ILE A 34 -20.28 -6.33 -68.25
CA ILE A 34 -20.32 -5.22 -69.21
C ILE A 34 -19.13 -4.31 -68.92
N MET A 35 -18.14 -4.32 -69.81
CA MET A 35 -16.96 -3.47 -69.71
C MET A 35 -17.18 -2.16 -70.50
N ALA A 36 -16.94 -1.05 -69.82
CA ALA A 36 -16.97 0.29 -70.38
C ALA A 36 -15.79 0.54 -71.35
N ARG A 37 -16.01 1.32 -72.41
CA ARG A 37 -14.93 1.79 -73.28
C ARG A 37 -14.13 2.89 -72.58
N THR A 38 -12.81 2.87 -72.68
CA THR A 38 -11.93 3.86 -72.03
C THR A 38 -11.93 5.22 -72.72
N THR A 39 -12.48 5.34 -73.93
CA THR A 39 -12.60 6.59 -74.68
C THR A 39 -13.97 6.63 -75.36
N LEU A 40 -14.68 7.75 -75.24
CA LEU A 40 -16.03 7.96 -75.78
C LEU A 40 -16.03 9.19 -76.71
N ALA A 41 -16.76 9.13 -77.82
CA ALA A 41 -17.01 10.31 -78.65
C ALA A 41 -18.00 11.26 -77.97
N ALA A 42 -18.10 12.50 -78.46
CA ALA A 42 -19.06 13.46 -77.94
C ALA A 42 -20.50 12.93 -78.08
N GLY A 43 -21.22 12.81 -76.96
CA GLY A 43 -22.58 12.28 -76.92
C GLY A 43 -22.69 10.76 -76.70
N GLU A 44 -21.57 10.03 -76.59
CA GLU A 44 -21.57 8.62 -76.19
C GLU A 44 -21.41 8.47 -74.68
N HIS A 45 -22.08 7.47 -74.12
CA HIS A 45 -22.05 7.18 -72.68
C HIS A 45 -21.87 5.68 -72.44
N ASN A 46 -20.97 5.32 -71.53
CA ASN A 46 -20.93 3.98 -70.97
C ASN A 46 -21.99 3.86 -69.87
N GLY A 47 -22.61 2.70 -69.73
CA GLY A 47 -23.46 2.39 -68.59
C GLY A 47 -24.59 1.41 -68.92
N ILE A 48 -25.29 1.00 -67.87
CA ILE A 48 -26.54 0.24 -67.96
C ILE A 48 -27.64 1.16 -67.44
N ILE A 49 -28.64 1.42 -68.26
CA ILE A 49 -29.85 2.10 -67.80
C ILE A 49 -30.74 1.05 -67.15
N ILE A 50 -30.85 1.13 -65.83
CA ILE A 50 -31.82 0.36 -65.04
C ILE A 50 -33.18 1.09 -65.02
N PRO A 51 -34.29 0.41 -64.68
CA PRO A 51 -35.59 1.05 -64.66
C PRO A 51 -35.62 2.23 -63.67
N LYS A 52 -36.08 3.38 -64.18
CA LYS A 52 -36.23 4.60 -63.41
C LYS A 52 -37.69 4.78 -62.99
N VAL A 53 -37.90 5.19 -61.76
CA VAL A 53 -39.24 5.38 -61.19
C VAL A 53 -39.31 6.73 -60.50
N THR A 54 -40.45 7.41 -60.58
CA THR A 54 -40.68 8.68 -59.84
C THR A 54 -41.19 8.44 -58.42
N ALA A 55 -41.54 7.19 -58.08
CA ALA A 55 -41.93 6.74 -56.75
C ALA A 55 -41.59 5.25 -56.59
N LEU A 56 -41.20 4.82 -55.38
CA LEU A 56 -40.94 3.40 -55.12
C LEU A 56 -42.25 2.59 -55.17
N PRO A 57 -42.25 1.40 -55.78
CA PRO A 57 -43.42 0.53 -55.77
C PRO A 57 -43.86 0.16 -54.35
N ALA A 58 -45.15 0.23 -54.07
CA ALA A 58 -45.73 -0.13 -52.77
C ALA A 58 -45.88 -1.66 -52.58
N THR A 59 -45.75 -2.45 -53.64
CA THR A 59 -45.83 -3.91 -53.63
C THR A 59 -44.44 -4.53 -53.46
N THR A 60 -44.37 -5.69 -52.79
CA THR A 60 -43.14 -6.46 -52.63
C THR A 60 -42.58 -6.88 -53.99
N ALA A 61 -41.40 -6.37 -54.35
CA ALA A 61 -40.64 -6.81 -55.52
C ALA A 61 -39.74 -8.00 -55.14
N PRO A 62 -39.45 -8.93 -56.07
CA PRO A 62 -38.48 -10.01 -55.81
C PRO A 62 -37.14 -9.47 -55.29
N SER A 63 -36.51 -10.21 -54.38
CA SER A 63 -35.19 -9.84 -53.85
C SER A 63 -34.16 -9.73 -54.97
N GLY A 64 -33.33 -8.69 -54.93
CA GLY A 64 -32.34 -8.37 -55.96
C GLY A 64 -32.86 -7.50 -57.11
N THR A 65 -34.14 -7.11 -57.12
CA THR A 65 -34.66 -6.12 -58.09
C THR A 65 -33.99 -4.77 -57.86
N ILE A 66 -33.37 -4.17 -58.88
CA ILE A 66 -32.71 -2.86 -58.78
C ILE A 66 -33.51 -1.80 -59.54
N LEU A 67 -33.71 -0.64 -58.93
CA LEU A 67 -34.37 0.54 -59.52
C LEU A 67 -33.58 1.81 -59.24
N TYR A 68 -33.79 2.85 -60.04
CA TYR A 68 -33.35 4.21 -59.74
C TYR A 68 -34.55 5.09 -59.42
N LEU A 69 -34.62 5.65 -58.21
CA LEU A 69 -35.66 6.63 -57.84
C LEU A 69 -35.25 8.01 -58.35
N GLU A 70 -36.10 8.64 -59.17
CA GLU A 70 -35.88 9.97 -59.72
C GLU A 70 -36.53 11.06 -58.86
N GLY A 71 -35.78 12.14 -58.61
CA GLY A 71 -36.28 13.36 -57.98
C GLY A 71 -36.32 13.35 -56.45
N GLY A 72 -36.17 14.52 -55.85
CA GLY A 72 -36.19 14.72 -54.39
C GLY A 72 -34.86 14.38 -53.69
N ALA A 73 -34.85 14.51 -52.36
CA ALA A 73 -33.67 14.27 -51.52
C ALA A 73 -33.23 12.78 -51.48
N ASN A 74 -34.13 11.87 -51.85
CA ASN A 74 -33.92 10.42 -51.77
C ASN A 74 -33.66 9.78 -53.14
N ALA A 75 -33.39 10.58 -54.18
CA ALA A 75 -33.05 10.06 -55.50
C ALA A 75 -31.79 9.19 -55.42
N GLY A 76 -31.81 8.02 -56.05
CA GLY A 76 -30.69 7.10 -55.94
C GLY A 76 -31.00 5.67 -56.37
N PHE A 77 -30.00 4.81 -56.21
CA PHE A 77 -30.14 3.38 -56.47
C PHE A 77 -30.81 2.69 -55.29
N TYR A 78 -31.80 1.87 -55.60
CA TYR A 78 -32.50 1.02 -54.65
C TYR A 78 -32.40 -0.44 -55.09
N PHE A 79 -32.28 -1.37 -54.15
CA PHE A 79 -32.60 -2.77 -54.41
C PHE A 79 -33.72 -3.26 -53.49
N SER A 80 -34.52 -4.20 -53.97
CA SER A 80 -35.48 -4.91 -53.13
C SER A 80 -34.79 -6.02 -52.34
N ASN A 81 -35.02 -6.09 -51.03
CA ASN A 81 -34.63 -7.23 -50.21
C ASN A 81 -35.71 -8.33 -50.15
N GLY A 82 -36.75 -8.24 -50.98
CA GLY A 82 -37.93 -9.11 -50.96
C GLY A 82 -39.09 -8.61 -50.10
N SER A 83 -38.85 -7.61 -49.24
CA SER A 83 -39.87 -6.97 -48.38
C SER A 83 -40.03 -5.48 -48.67
N SER A 84 -38.94 -4.77 -48.93
CA SER A 84 -38.93 -3.34 -49.26
C SER A 84 -37.75 -2.97 -50.15
N PHE A 85 -37.83 -1.81 -50.80
CA PHE A 85 -36.70 -1.19 -51.48
C PHE A 85 -35.81 -0.47 -50.47
N GLN A 86 -34.51 -0.78 -50.48
CA GLN A 86 -33.48 -0.17 -49.64
C GLN A 86 -32.58 0.71 -50.51
N ASN A 87 -32.32 1.95 -50.07
CA ASN A 87 -31.38 2.82 -50.77
C ASN A 87 -29.96 2.29 -50.55
N VAL A 88 -29.17 2.22 -51.62
CA VAL A 88 -27.78 1.74 -51.56
C VAL A 88 -26.89 2.68 -50.73
N SER A 89 -27.17 3.99 -50.74
CA SER A 89 -26.44 4.98 -49.94
C SER A 89 -26.76 4.90 -48.44
N ASP A 90 -27.95 4.41 -48.10
CA ASP A 90 -28.35 4.22 -46.71
C ASP A 90 -27.66 3.01 -46.07
N ILE A 91 -27.13 2.06 -46.85
CA ILE A 91 -26.42 0.90 -46.28
C ILE A 91 -25.12 1.28 -45.58
N LEU A 92 -24.54 2.42 -45.94
CA LEU A 92 -23.33 2.95 -45.30
C LEU A 92 -23.63 3.82 -44.07
N SER A 93 -24.88 4.25 -43.88
CA SER A 93 -25.28 5.21 -42.82
C SER A 93 -26.41 4.72 -41.91
N ALA A 94 -27.16 3.68 -42.31
CA ALA A 94 -28.33 3.15 -41.62
C ALA A 94 -28.03 1.97 -40.70
N SER A 95 -26.80 1.83 -40.21
CA SER A 95 -26.67 1.11 -38.95
C SER A 95 -27.08 2.02 -37.79
N GLY A 96 -26.63 3.29 -37.66
CA GLY A 96 -26.99 4.13 -36.49
C GLY A 96 -26.86 3.39 -35.14
N ASN A 97 -26.02 2.36 -35.16
CA ASN A 97 -25.87 1.29 -34.17
C ASN A 97 -24.41 1.28 -33.70
N GLY A 98 -23.66 2.35 -33.98
CA GLY A 98 -22.34 2.54 -33.42
C GLY A 98 -22.45 2.42 -31.90
N SER A 99 -21.56 1.62 -31.31
CA SER A 99 -21.50 1.49 -29.85
C SER A 99 -21.11 2.81 -29.16
N PHE A 100 -20.67 3.80 -29.95
CA PHE A 100 -20.26 5.14 -29.53
C PHE A 100 -20.73 6.22 -30.51
N TYR A 101 -21.06 7.41 -29.99
CA TYR A 101 -21.54 8.59 -30.73
C TYR A 101 -20.82 9.89 -30.28
N ASN A 102 -20.87 10.93 -31.10
CA ASN A 102 -20.31 12.25 -30.75
C ASN A 102 -21.18 12.99 -29.72
N ARG A 103 -20.57 13.69 -28.76
CA ARG A 103 -21.30 14.36 -27.65
C ARG A 103 -22.50 15.18 -28.13
N GLY A 104 -23.67 14.93 -27.54
CA GLY A 104 -24.88 15.71 -27.83
C GLY A 104 -25.53 15.40 -29.19
N THR A 105 -25.05 14.37 -29.91
CA THR A 105 -25.64 13.88 -31.16
C THR A 105 -26.05 12.41 -31.02
N THR A 106 -26.77 11.89 -32.01
CA THR A 106 -26.99 10.44 -32.20
C THR A 106 -26.20 9.90 -33.39
N THR A 107 -25.17 10.63 -33.83
CA THR A 107 -24.36 10.25 -34.99
C THR A 107 -23.19 9.39 -34.53
N ASP A 108 -23.05 8.22 -35.14
CA ASP A 108 -21.95 7.30 -34.90
C ASP A 108 -20.59 8.00 -35.10
N VAL A 109 -19.59 7.63 -34.29
CA VAL A 109 -18.20 8.05 -34.48
C VAL A 109 -17.64 7.30 -35.69
N THR A 110 -17.95 7.76 -36.90
CA THR A 110 -17.72 6.97 -38.12
C THR A 110 -16.32 7.10 -38.72
N VAL A 111 -15.51 8.10 -38.34
CA VAL A 111 -14.21 8.33 -39.01
C VAL A 111 -13.18 9.20 -38.29
N ASP A 112 -13.55 9.87 -37.20
CA ASP A 112 -12.71 10.93 -36.62
C ASP A 112 -11.98 10.46 -35.35
N THR A 113 -10.65 10.34 -35.41
CA THR A 113 -9.79 10.06 -34.25
C THR A 113 -9.52 11.29 -33.38
N SER A 114 -10.06 12.45 -33.75
CA SER A 114 -9.88 13.72 -33.03
C SER A 114 -11.09 14.14 -32.19
N SER A 115 -12.20 13.40 -32.27
CA SER A 115 -13.43 13.67 -31.51
C SER A 115 -13.62 12.71 -30.33
N ASP A 116 -14.21 13.22 -29.24
CA ASP A 116 -14.60 12.43 -28.08
C ASP A 116 -15.71 11.41 -28.41
N ALA A 117 -15.63 10.20 -27.84
CA ALA A 117 -16.62 9.13 -28.01
C ALA A 117 -17.51 8.96 -26.75
N TYR A 118 -18.84 8.95 -26.94
CA TYR A 118 -19.84 8.82 -25.86
C TYR A 118 -20.78 7.63 -26.07
N ARG A 119 -21.40 7.15 -24.98
CA ARG A 119 -22.44 6.10 -24.99
C ARG A 119 -23.31 6.19 -23.73
N ILE A 120 -24.55 5.69 -23.79
CA ILE A 120 -25.52 5.77 -22.67
C ILE A 120 -25.42 4.57 -21.71
N GLY A 121 -25.12 3.38 -22.23
CA GLY A 121 -25.12 2.12 -21.45
C GLY A 121 -23.88 1.90 -20.57
N ARG A 122 -23.72 0.69 -20.03
CA ARG A 122 -22.46 0.19 -19.41
C ARG A 122 -21.60 -0.52 -20.45
N THR A 123 -20.28 -0.45 -20.35
CA THR A 123 -19.34 -1.14 -21.25
C THR A 123 -18.61 -2.11 -20.37
N ALA A 124 -18.72 -3.38 -20.74
CA ALA A 124 -17.85 -4.41 -20.23
C ALA A 124 -16.72 -4.58 -21.24
N PHE A 125 -15.49 -4.68 -20.75
CA PHE A 125 -14.37 -5.21 -21.51
C PHE A 125 -14.12 -6.62 -20.96
N GLY A 126 -14.45 -7.67 -21.73
CA GLY A 126 -14.39 -9.07 -21.27
C GLY A 126 -15.60 -9.93 -21.66
N GLN A 127 -15.67 -11.17 -21.15
CA GLN A 127 -16.62 -12.19 -21.60
C GLN A 127 -17.00 -13.24 -20.52
N ASP A 128 -18.06 -14.02 -20.79
CA ASP A 128 -18.80 -14.89 -19.85
C ASP A 128 -18.19 -16.29 -19.57
N SER A 129 -17.09 -16.71 -20.22
CA SER A 129 -16.50 -18.06 -19.99
C SER A 129 -14.99 -18.17 -20.26
N SER A 130 -14.19 -17.24 -19.73
CA SER A 130 -12.72 -17.20 -19.76
C SER A 130 -12.06 -16.84 -21.10
N ASN A 131 -11.54 -15.62 -21.17
CA ASN A 131 -10.11 -15.30 -21.11
C ASN A 131 -10.00 -13.90 -20.51
N ALA A 132 -8.93 -13.60 -19.77
CA ALA A 132 -8.76 -12.31 -19.09
C ALA A 132 -8.90 -11.16 -20.08
N ALA A 133 -9.85 -10.25 -19.81
CA ALA A 133 -9.96 -9.03 -20.59
C ALA A 133 -8.73 -8.17 -20.30
N ILE A 134 -7.86 -8.00 -21.29
CA ILE A 134 -6.75 -7.07 -21.20
C ILE A 134 -7.21 -5.77 -21.85
N VAL A 135 -7.28 -4.71 -21.05
CA VAL A 135 -7.37 -3.33 -21.53
C VAL A 135 -6.02 -2.70 -21.27
N SER A 136 -5.25 -2.45 -22.33
CA SER A 136 -4.03 -1.62 -22.25
C SER A 136 -4.36 -0.18 -22.63
N ILE A 137 -3.85 0.77 -21.87
CA ILE A 137 -3.96 2.21 -22.16
C ILE A 137 -2.54 2.75 -22.10
N GLU A 138 -2.05 3.22 -23.25
CA GLU A 138 -0.65 3.64 -23.42
C GLU A 138 -0.60 5.05 -24.02
N ASN A 139 0.46 5.79 -23.72
CA ASN A 139 0.72 7.11 -24.27
C ASN A 139 2.18 7.19 -24.75
N GLU A 140 2.38 7.10 -26.06
CA GLU A 140 3.68 7.06 -26.70
C GLU A 140 3.98 8.36 -27.49
N THR A 141 4.42 9.43 -26.80
CA THR A 141 5.20 10.63 -27.31
C THR A 141 4.51 11.71 -28.19
N PRO A 142 5.02 12.98 -28.29
CA PRO A 142 6.36 13.54 -27.96
C PRO A 142 6.41 14.60 -26.83
N ALA A 143 7.59 15.19 -26.61
CA ALA A 143 8.04 15.88 -25.40
C ALA A 143 7.25 17.14 -24.97
N GLY A 144 7.03 17.26 -23.66
CA GLY A 144 6.39 18.40 -23.00
C GLY A 144 4.91 18.18 -22.70
N GLY A 145 4.45 18.71 -21.57
CA GLY A 145 3.06 18.62 -21.10
C GLY A 145 2.79 17.47 -20.12
N ASP A 146 1.71 17.61 -19.34
CA ASP A 146 1.23 16.59 -18.42
C ASP A 146 0.68 15.39 -19.19
N LYS A 147 1.07 14.18 -18.76
CA LYS A 147 0.63 12.93 -19.38
C LYS A 147 -0.28 12.19 -18.41
N ARG A 148 -1.51 11.91 -18.84
CA ARG A 148 -2.50 11.21 -18.02
C ARG A 148 -3.15 10.10 -18.84
N LEU A 149 -3.05 8.87 -18.34
CA LEU A 149 -3.63 7.69 -19.00
C LEU A 149 -5.08 7.45 -18.56
N LEU A 150 -5.36 7.64 -17.27
CA LEU A 150 -6.67 7.39 -16.68
C LEU A 150 -6.99 8.49 -15.67
N ASP A 151 -8.17 9.09 -15.85
CA ASP A 151 -8.78 10.01 -14.90
C ASP A 151 -10.20 9.55 -14.63
N LEU A 152 -10.51 9.41 -13.34
CA LEU A 152 -11.81 8.93 -12.90
C LEU A 152 -12.34 9.97 -11.92
N GLU A 153 -13.49 10.56 -12.24
CA GLU A 153 -14.17 11.50 -11.36
C GLU A 153 -15.59 11.00 -11.09
N ASN A 154 -15.94 10.84 -9.81
CA ASN A 154 -17.32 10.59 -9.40
C ASN A 154 -17.90 11.90 -8.85
N ARG A 155 -18.67 12.60 -9.68
CA ARG A 155 -19.31 13.90 -9.34
C ARG A 155 -20.66 13.74 -8.65
N ASN A 156 -20.93 12.59 -8.05
CA ASN A 156 -22.18 12.37 -7.33
C ASN A 156 -22.25 13.32 -6.12
N SER A 157 -23.26 14.19 -6.12
CA SER A 157 -23.50 15.18 -5.06
C SER A 157 -24.61 14.76 -4.08
N SER A 158 -25.04 13.50 -4.11
CA SER A 158 -26.12 12.98 -3.26
C SER A 158 -25.69 12.99 -1.79
N THR A 159 -26.55 13.54 -0.94
CA THR A 159 -26.39 13.54 0.53
C THR A 159 -27.28 12.50 1.20
N ALA A 160 -27.84 11.55 0.44
CA ALA A 160 -28.76 10.55 0.97
C ALA A 160 -28.06 9.65 1.99
N VAL A 161 -28.66 9.52 3.17
CA VAL A 161 -28.15 8.65 4.24
C VAL A 161 -28.25 7.19 3.79
N GLY A 162 -27.16 6.43 3.94
CA GLY A 162 -27.11 5.00 3.62
C GLY A 162 -26.72 4.65 2.18
N THR A 163 -26.39 5.63 1.33
CA THR A 163 -25.86 5.35 -0.01
C THR A 163 -24.33 5.43 -0.01
N ASN A 164 -23.67 4.30 -0.26
CA ASN A 164 -22.22 4.27 -0.46
C ASN A 164 -21.88 4.62 -1.91
N THR A 165 -20.88 5.46 -2.11
CA THR A 165 -20.31 5.76 -3.41
C THR A 165 -18.86 5.28 -3.46
N SER A 166 -18.45 4.69 -4.58
CA SER A 166 -17.05 4.35 -4.85
C SER A 166 -16.66 4.86 -6.23
N LEU A 167 -15.37 5.16 -6.39
CA LEU A 167 -14.78 5.51 -7.68
C LEU A 167 -14.21 4.28 -8.38
N ILE A 168 -13.44 3.50 -7.62
CA ILE A 168 -12.83 2.25 -8.04
C ILE A 168 -13.22 1.18 -7.01
N ASN A 169 -13.74 0.05 -7.48
CA ASN A 169 -13.97 -1.13 -6.67
C ASN A 169 -13.46 -2.36 -7.44
N GLY A 170 -12.45 -3.02 -6.90
CA GLY A 170 -11.81 -4.18 -7.53
C GLY A 170 -11.81 -5.38 -6.59
N SER A 171 -11.98 -6.58 -7.14
CA SER A 171 -11.87 -7.83 -6.40
C SER A 171 -11.07 -8.85 -7.21
N ASN A 172 -10.16 -9.55 -6.53
CA ASN A 172 -9.46 -10.70 -7.10
C ASN A 172 -9.79 -11.93 -6.24
N THR A 173 -10.63 -12.83 -6.74
CA THR A 173 -11.08 -14.04 -6.05
C THR A 173 -10.40 -15.31 -6.58
N SER A 174 -9.39 -15.17 -7.43
CA SER A 174 -8.61 -16.29 -7.98
C SER A 174 -7.95 -17.15 -6.89
N THR A 175 -7.66 -18.41 -7.21
CA THR A 175 -6.94 -19.37 -6.35
C THR A 175 -5.61 -19.78 -7.00
N PRO A 176 -4.67 -18.85 -7.25
CA PRO A 176 -3.42 -19.19 -7.91
C PRO A 176 -2.53 -20.01 -6.97
N GLY A 177 -1.69 -20.87 -7.53
CA GLY A 177 -0.59 -21.51 -6.78
C GLY A 177 0.61 -20.59 -6.53
N GLY A 178 0.57 -19.34 -7.03
CA GLY A 178 1.63 -18.34 -6.91
C GLY A 178 1.13 -17.00 -6.36
N GLN A 179 1.82 -15.90 -6.66
CA GLN A 179 1.46 -14.57 -6.16
C GLN A 179 0.08 -14.14 -6.67
N LYS A 180 -0.75 -13.63 -5.75
CA LYS A 180 -2.03 -12.99 -6.04
C LYS A 180 -1.93 -11.51 -5.66
N ALA A 181 -2.23 -10.63 -6.61
CA ALA A 181 -2.20 -9.19 -6.38
C ALA A 181 -3.56 -8.55 -6.72
N GLY A 182 -3.95 -7.53 -5.96
CA GLY A 182 -5.09 -6.67 -6.29
C GLY A 182 -4.68 -5.54 -7.24
N ALA A 183 -3.58 -4.87 -6.93
CA ALA A 183 -2.94 -3.86 -7.76
C ALA A 183 -1.41 -3.98 -7.64
N LEU A 184 -0.71 -3.69 -8.73
CA LEU A 184 0.74 -3.61 -8.77
C LEU A 184 1.11 -2.29 -9.44
N PHE A 185 1.77 -1.40 -8.69
CA PHE A 185 2.26 -0.14 -9.21
C PHE A 185 3.79 -0.22 -9.28
N ASN A 186 4.34 0.01 -10.46
CA ASN A 186 5.78 0.05 -10.68
C ASN A 186 6.16 1.39 -11.30
N ILE A 187 7.12 2.07 -10.68
CA ILE A 187 7.72 3.29 -11.22
C ILE A 187 9.21 3.03 -11.36
N SER A 188 9.62 2.76 -12.59
CA SER A 188 11.00 2.40 -12.93
C SER A 188 11.47 3.21 -14.12
N SER A 189 12.11 4.35 -13.88
CA SER A 189 12.77 5.14 -14.92
C SER A 189 13.87 6.01 -14.29
N THR A 190 14.85 6.40 -15.11
CA THR A 190 15.80 7.44 -14.71
C THR A 190 15.12 8.81 -14.87
N GLY A 191 15.37 9.74 -13.95
CA GLY A 191 14.75 11.07 -13.96
C GLY A 191 15.11 11.87 -12.71
N LEU A 192 15.21 13.19 -12.83
CA LEU A 192 15.53 14.09 -11.71
C LEU A 192 14.30 14.51 -10.89
N GLY A 193 13.10 14.21 -11.38
CA GLY A 193 11.84 14.54 -10.72
C GLY A 193 11.51 13.58 -9.57
N SER A 194 10.57 13.99 -8.72
CA SER A 194 10.02 13.12 -7.68
C SER A 194 9.26 11.96 -8.31
N HIS A 195 9.48 10.75 -7.80
CA HIS A 195 8.70 9.57 -8.17
C HIS A 195 7.69 9.32 -7.05
N VAL A 196 6.39 9.40 -7.38
CA VAL A 196 5.29 9.22 -6.43
C VAL A 196 4.48 7.99 -6.85
N GLY A 197 4.57 6.91 -6.05
CA GLY A 197 3.86 5.67 -6.30
C GLY A 197 2.36 5.79 -6.07
N ILE A 198 1.99 6.18 -4.85
CA ILE A 198 0.61 6.41 -4.42
C ILE A 198 0.61 7.65 -3.55
N GLU A 199 -0.16 8.66 -3.96
CA GLU A 199 -0.49 9.82 -3.13
C GLU A 199 -1.97 9.74 -2.75
N ASN A 200 -2.23 9.59 -1.45
CA ASN A 200 -3.59 9.55 -0.91
C ASN A 200 -3.84 10.84 -0.13
N THR A 201 -4.87 11.57 -0.52
CA THR A 201 -5.35 12.75 0.21
C THR A 201 -6.80 12.51 0.63
N VAL A 202 -7.06 12.57 1.94
CA VAL A 202 -8.41 12.51 2.49
C VAL A 202 -8.75 13.86 3.10
N LEU A 203 -9.57 14.63 2.40
CA LEU A 203 -10.06 15.93 2.83
C LEU A 203 -11.42 15.77 3.50
N ILE A 204 -11.47 16.01 4.80
CA ILE A 204 -12.71 16.04 5.57
C ILE A 204 -13.10 17.51 5.69
N ASN A 205 -13.82 18.00 4.69
CA ASN A 205 -14.61 19.20 4.86
C ASN A 205 -15.82 18.78 5.71
N ASN A 206 -16.26 19.61 6.65
CA ASN A 206 -17.35 19.38 7.62
C ASN A 206 -16.84 18.91 9.00
N SER A 207 -17.47 19.36 10.08
CA SER A 207 -17.25 18.94 11.48
C SER A 207 -17.66 17.48 11.72
N SER A 208 -17.14 16.57 10.90
CA SER A 208 -17.40 15.15 10.96
C SER A 208 -16.92 14.61 12.30
N VAL A 209 -17.81 13.92 13.00
CA VAL A 209 -17.52 13.25 14.29
C VAL A 209 -17.32 11.74 14.12
N VAL A 210 -17.35 11.24 12.89
CA VAL A 210 -17.11 9.82 12.59
C VAL A 210 -15.64 9.55 12.32
N GLU A 211 -15.23 8.30 12.46
CA GLU A 211 -13.88 7.86 12.12
C GLU A 211 -13.61 8.00 10.62
N ASN A 212 -12.39 8.43 10.28
CA ASN A 212 -11.95 8.59 8.91
C ASN A 212 -10.60 7.88 8.75
N TYR A 213 -10.38 7.26 7.60
CA TYR A 213 -9.16 6.51 7.34
C TYR A 213 -8.52 7.00 6.03
N GLY A 214 -7.22 7.32 6.09
CA GLY A 214 -6.42 7.54 4.88
C GLY A 214 -6.12 6.22 4.16
N ILE A 215 -5.70 5.22 4.94
CA ILE A 215 -5.45 3.85 4.49
C ILE A 215 -6.00 2.93 5.58
N ASN A 216 -6.92 2.03 5.25
CA ASN A 216 -7.45 1.03 6.17
C ASN A 216 -7.15 -0.38 5.65
N ASN A 217 -6.13 -1.01 6.23
CA ASN A 217 -5.70 -2.35 5.83
C ASN A 217 -6.25 -3.38 6.82
N ILE A 218 -7.08 -4.29 6.33
CA ILE A 218 -7.48 -5.50 7.07
C ILE A 218 -6.78 -6.68 6.40
N VAL A 219 -5.87 -7.31 7.14
CA VAL A 219 -5.07 -8.43 6.64
C VAL A 219 -5.36 -9.65 7.49
N ASP A 220 -5.66 -10.76 6.81
CA ASP A 220 -5.78 -12.10 7.41
C ASP A 220 -6.88 -12.27 8.48
N SER A 221 -7.92 -11.43 8.47
CA SER A 221 -8.96 -11.39 9.51
C SER A 221 -9.83 -12.64 9.66
N ASN A 222 -9.69 -13.63 8.77
CA ASN A 222 -10.49 -14.85 8.73
C ASN A 222 -9.64 -16.13 8.56
N SER A 223 -8.34 -16.04 8.75
CA SER A 223 -7.39 -17.13 8.50
C SER A 223 -6.91 -17.75 9.81
N THR A 224 -6.61 -19.03 9.76
CA THR A 224 -5.89 -19.76 10.82
C THR A 224 -4.47 -20.12 10.37
N ALA A 225 -3.98 -19.50 9.31
CA ALA A 225 -2.68 -19.81 8.74
C ALA A 225 -1.56 -19.49 9.75
N SER A 226 -0.59 -20.40 9.87
CA SER A 226 0.60 -20.22 10.73
C SER A 226 1.75 -19.52 10.01
N ALA A 227 1.50 -18.96 8.82
CA ALA A 227 2.52 -18.26 8.05
C ALA A 227 2.77 -16.86 8.61
N THR A 228 3.96 -16.30 8.36
CA THR A 228 4.25 -14.90 8.69
C THR A 228 3.39 -13.98 7.82
N THR A 229 2.60 -13.13 8.48
CA THR A 229 1.71 -12.17 7.83
C THR A 229 2.21 -10.75 8.09
N TYR A 230 2.34 -9.95 7.03
CA TYR A 230 2.68 -8.53 7.14
C TYR A 230 1.44 -7.67 6.88
N GLY A 231 1.07 -6.84 7.85
CA GLY A 231 0.02 -5.83 7.64
C GLY A 231 0.48 -4.73 6.68
N ILE A 232 1.68 -4.19 6.95
CA ILE A 232 2.40 -3.23 6.09
C ILE A 232 3.87 -3.64 6.13
N LYS A 233 4.49 -3.83 4.96
CA LYS A 233 5.94 -4.01 4.81
C LYS A 233 6.48 -2.87 3.94
N SER A 234 7.42 -2.11 4.50
CA SER A 234 8.13 -1.03 3.79
C SER A 234 9.62 -1.36 3.78
N GLU A 235 10.23 -1.30 2.61
CA GLU A 235 11.68 -1.46 2.42
C GLU A 235 12.16 -0.26 1.61
N VAL A 236 13.15 0.46 2.12
CA VAL A 236 13.60 1.72 1.53
C VAL A 236 15.10 1.71 1.31
N GLY A 237 15.49 1.81 0.05
CA GLY A 237 16.90 1.85 -0.38
C GLY A 237 17.50 0.46 -0.55
N ASN A 238 18.83 0.42 -0.60
CA ASN A 238 19.66 -0.77 -0.73
C ASN A 238 21.07 -0.45 -0.18
N PRO A 239 22.00 -1.43 -0.10
CA PRO A 239 23.34 -1.22 0.48
C PRO A 239 24.18 -0.12 -0.20
N SER A 240 23.83 0.31 -1.42
CA SER A 240 24.53 1.38 -2.15
C SER A 240 23.84 2.75 -2.03
N SER A 241 22.74 2.86 -1.30
CA SER A 241 21.97 4.10 -1.18
C SER A 241 22.61 5.07 -0.18
N THR A 242 22.85 6.33 -0.57
CA THR A 242 23.62 7.30 0.23
C THR A 242 22.80 8.44 0.85
N GLY A 243 21.55 8.67 0.42
CA GLY A 243 20.68 9.73 0.99
C GLY A 243 20.08 9.40 2.37
N ILE A 244 19.35 10.33 2.98
CA ILE A 244 18.51 10.05 4.16
C ILE A 244 17.27 9.29 3.70
N ARG A 245 16.86 8.27 4.47
CA ARG A 245 15.71 7.41 4.16
C ARG A 245 14.85 7.24 5.40
N TYR A 246 13.54 7.36 5.23
CA TYR A 246 12.55 7.09 6.26
C TYR A 246 11.72 5.89 5.82
N GLY A 247 11.74 4.79 6.59
CA GLY A 247 10.83 3.66 6.37
C GLY A 247 9.38 4.04 6.65
N ILE A 248 9.20 4.89 7.68
CA ILE A 248 7.95 5.54 8.06
C ILE A 248 8.28 6.99 8.44
N TYR A 249 7.61 7.96 7.83
CA TYR A 249 7.66 9.36 8.25
C TYR A 249 6.23 9.80 8.60
N SER A 250 5.99 10.16 9.85
CA SER A 250 4.67 10.52 10.36
C SER A 250 4.75 11.82 11.14
N THR A 251 3.86 12.75 10.81
CA THR A 251 3.69 14.02 11.53
C THR A 251 2.23 14.16 11.91
N VAL A 252 1.96 14.45 13.18
CA VAL A 252 0.62 14.72 13.69
C VAL A 252 0.62 16.09 14.31
N ILE A 253 -0.35 16.91 13.90
CA ILE A 253 -0.52 18.28 14.35
C ILE A 253 -1.94 18.38 14.90
N ASN A 254 -2.05 18.81 16.16
CA ASN A 254 -3.32 19.17 16.77
C ASN A 254 -3.17 20.49 17.54
N ASP A 255 -4.28 21.01 18.05
CA ASP A 255 -4.35 22.26 18.82
C ASP A 255 -4.00 22.07 20.32
N GLY A 256 -3.58 20.86 20.72
CA GLY A 256 -3.29 20.50 22.10
C GLY A 256 -4.53 20.24 22.97
N SER A 257 -5.75 20.26 22.42
CA SER A 257 -6.97 20.00 23.20
C SER A 257 -7.18 18.51 23.53
N GLN A 258 -6.49 17.62 22.81
CA GLN A 258 -6.56 16.17 22.95
C GLN A 258 -5.17 15.55 22.81
N ASP A 259 -5.05 14.28 23.13
CA ASP A 259 -3.83 13.53 22.83
C ASP A 259 -3.63 13.37 21.31
N SER A 260 -2.38 13.30 20.89
CA SER A 260 -2.01 13.10 19.49
C SER A 260 -0.74 12.27 19.40
N TYR A 261 -0.79 11.25 18.56
CA TYR A 261 0.25 10.22 18.46
C TYR A 261 0.70 10.07 17.02
N SER A 262 1.97 10.34 16.73
CA SER A 262 2.57 10.07 15.41
C SER A 262 2.73 8.58 15.11
N GLY A 263 2.67 7.74 16.15
CA GLY A 263 2.53 6.29 16.06
C GLY A 263 1.73 5.77 17.25
N TYR A 264 0.78 4.88 17.00
CA TYR A 264 -0.01 4.18 18.02
C TYR A 264 0.08 2.68 17.75
N PHE A 265 0.74 1.96 18.66
CA PHE A 265 0.96 0.52 18.54
C PHE A 265 0.21 -0.19 19.67
N ARG A 266 -0.68 -1.11 19.31
CA ARG A 266 -1.41 -1.96 20.25
C ARG A 266 -1.28 -3.41 19.78
N GLY A 267 -0.72 -4.25 20.64
CA GLY A 267 -0.53 -5.68 20.39
C GLY A 267 0.09 -6.34 21.62
N ASP A 268 0.32 -7.65 21.53
CA ASP A 268 0.87 -8.43 22.65
C ASP A 268 2.35 -8.14 22.90
N SER A 269 3.09 -7.65 21.90
CA SER A 269 4.48 -7.26 22.04
C SER A 269 4.84 -6.13 21.06
N PHE A 270 5.86 -5.36 21.42
CA PHE A 270 6.48 -4.36 20.55
C PHE A 270 7.99 -4.50 20.63
N ALA A 271 8.67 -4.44 19.49
CA ALA A 271 10.11 -4.63 19.42
C ALA A 271 10.75 -3.60 18.51
N ILE A 272 12.00 -3.28 18.79
CA ILE A 272 12.87 -2.44 17.96
C ILE A 272 14.08 -3.27 17.61
N ARG A 273 14.39 -3.47 16.33
CA ARG A 273 15.47 -4.34 15.85
C ARG A 273 16.40 -3.59 14.88
N ASN A 274 17.62 -4.11 14.72
CA ASN A 274 18.55 -3.70 13.68
C ASN A 274 18.23 -4.39 12.33
N GLU A 275 18.99 -4.08 11.27
CA GLU A 275 18.69 -4.51 9.89
C GLU A 275 18.62 -6.04 9.69
N ASP A 276 19.43 -6.81 10.42
CA ASP A 276 19.51 -8.26 10.30
C ASP A 276 18.75 -9.02 11.40
N ASP A 277 17.93 -8.31 12.19
CA ASP A 277 17.20 -8.81 13.35
C ASP A 277 18.09 -9.52 14.40
N SER A 278 19.41 -9.30 14.38
CA SER A 278 20.34 -9.93 15.32
C SER A 278 20.45 -9.20 16.65
N ASP A 279 20.09 -7.91 16.68
CA ASP A 279 20.16 -7.03 17.85
C ASP A 279 18.89 -6.19 17.98
N GLY A 280 18.58 -5.74 19.19
CA GLY A 280 17.44 -4.89 19.51
C GLY A 280 16.79 -5.18 20.85
N TYR A 281 15.58 -4.66 21.04
CA TYR A 281 14.88 -4.73 22.33
C TYR A 281 13.41 -5.12 22.15
N ASP A 282 13.00 -6.16 22.86
CA ASP A 282 11.59 -6.42 23.15
C ASP A 282 11.15 -5.53 24.31
N MET A 283 10.08 -4.77 24.10
CA MET A 283 9.55 -3.81 25.06
C MET A 283 8.55 -4.48 26.02
N PRO A 284 8.45 -4.03 27.29
CA PRO A 284 7.46 -4.55 28.22
C PRO A 284 6.04 -4.36 27.73
N THR A 285 5.17 -5.30 28.09
CA THR A 285 3.74 -5.28 27.77
C THR A 285 2.89 -4.55 28.81
N ILE A 286 3.52 -4.12 29.90
CA ILE A 286 2.89 -3.42 31.02
C ILE A 286 3.55 -2.06 31.25
N SER A 287 2.78 -1.13 31.81
CA SER A 287 3.32 0.14 32.29
C SER A 287 4.20 -0.07 33.53
N GLY A 288 5.20 0.80 33.70
CA GLY A 288 6.01 0.84 34.90
C GLY A 288 5.28 1.48 36.07
N ASN A 289 5.70 1.15 37.30
CA ASN A 289 5.25 1.84 38.50
C ASN A 289 6.02 3.16 38.68
N ALA A 290 5.47 4.07 39.49
CA ALA A 290 6.16 5.31 39.84
C ALA A 290 7.52 5.01 40.49
N GLY A 291 8.58 5.67 40.02
CA GLY A 291 9.97 5.46 40.48
C GLY A 291 10.73 4.39 39.72
N GLN A 292 10.08 3.69 38.79
CA GLN A 292 10.74 2.73 37.89
C GLN A 292 11.23 3.42 36.62
N VAL A 293 12.32 2.89 36.08
CA VAL A 293 12.90 3.25 34.79
C VAL A 293 12.93 2.03 33.89
N LEU A 294 12.83 2.25 32.59
CA LEU A 294 13.01 1.20 31.61
C LEU A 294 14.51 0.91 31.51
N THR A 295 14.90 -0.33 31.77
CA THR A 295 16.28 -0.81 31.67
C THR A 295 16.36 -2.01 30.74
N THR A 296 17.57 -2.36 30.30
CA THR A 296 17.84 -3.50 29.43
C THR A 296 18.73 -4.49 30.16
N ASP A 297 18.53 -5.78 29.95
CA ASP A 297 19.39 -6.85 30.47
C ASP A 297 20.70 -7.03 29.67
N GLY A 298 20.87 -6.31 28.56
CA GLY A 298 22.00 -6.47 27.64
C GLY A 298 21.89 -7.71 26.74
N THR A 299 20.78 -8.44 26.81
CA THR A 299 20.46 -9.62 25.98
C THR A 299 19.19 -9.44 25.15
N GLY A 300 18.72 -8.21 25.01
CA GLY A 300 17.65 -7.82 24.11
C GLY A 300 16.25 -7.77 24.71
N THR A 301 16.12 -7.85 26.04
CA THR A 301 14.84 -7.63 26.72
C THR A 301 14.89 -6.33 27.54
N ALA A 302 13.92 -5.45 27.30
CA ALA A 302 13.70 -4.29 28.16
C ALA A 302 12.69 -4.63 29.28
N SER A 303 12.92 -4.09 30.48
CA SER A 303 12.07 -4.32 31.66
C SER A 303 12.04 -3.10 32.57
N TRP A 304 10.99 -2.96 33.38
CA TRP A 304 10.91 -1.93 34.41
C TRP A 304 11.71 -2.35 35.64
N SER A 305 12.61 -1.48 36.08
CA SER A 305 13.38 -1.66 37.31
C SER A 305 13.37 -0.38 38.14
N ASP A 306 13.43 -0.52 39.47
CA ASP A 306 13.53 0.64 40.34
C ASP A 306 14.84 1.37 40.06
N ALA A 307 14.75 2.70 39.89
CA ALA A 307 15.90 3.54 39.55
C ALA A 307 17.09 3.39 40.52
N ASN A 308 16.82 2.96 41.75
CA ASN A 308 17.79 2.81 42.83
C ASN A 308 18.04 1.35 43.24
N SER A 309 17.62 0.35 42.47
CA SER A 309 17.83 -1.06 42.86
C SER A 309 19.33 -1.39 43.04
N THR A 310 20.20 -0.80 42.21
CA THR A 310 21.66 -0.99 42.23
C THR A 310 22.50 0.31 42.38
N GLY A 311 21.88 1.49 42.44
CA GLY A 311 22.57 2.79 42.54
C GLY A 311 22.91 3.28 43.95
N PHE A 312 23.70 4.37 44.04
CA PHE A 312 24.11 5.07 45.27
C PHE A 312 22.89 5.34 46.15
N LYS A 313 22.80 4.66 47.30
CA LYS A 313 21.70 4.83 48.25
C LYS A 313 21.84 6.22 48.88
N THR A 314 20.73 6.92 49.17
CA THR A 314 20.78 8.28 49.77
C THR A 314 19.86 8.44 50.97
N ASN A 315 19.32 7.35 51.51
CA ASN A 315 18.42 7.41 52.65
C ASN A 315 19.19 7.62 53.97
N ILE A 316 18.54 8.32 54.90
CA ILE A 316 18.99 8.49 56.28
C ILE A 316 18.03 7.73 57.19
N ARG A 317 18.56 6.86 58.05
CA ARG A 317 17.76 6.08 59.02
C ARG A 317 18.31 6.27 60.43
N ALA A 318 17.43 6.59 61.36
CA ALA A 318 17.75 6.55 62.79
C ALA A 318 17.54 5.13 63.34
N ILE A 319 18.50 4.62 64.13
CA ILE A 319 18.45 3.27 64.69
C ILE A 319 19.05 3.25 66.09
N SER A 320 18.47 2.47 67.00
CA SER A 320 18.94 2.34 68.38
C SER A 320 19.50 0.95 68.71
N THR A 321 19.14 -0.08 67.93
CA THR A 321 19.66 -1.45 68.04
C THR A 321 19.49 -2.20 66.71
N GLY A 322 20.22 -3.30 66.52
CA GLY A 322 20.07 -4.20 65.37
C GLY A 322 21.11 -4.00 64.26
N THR A 323 20.83 -4.54 63.08
CA THR A 323 21.79 -4.59 61.95
C THR A 323 21.43 -3.59 60.85
N ALA A 324 22.45 -2.99 60.21
CA ALA A 324 22.29 -2.18 59.00
C ALA A 324 21.63 -2.99 57.87
N LEU A 325 20.69 -2.37 57.14
CA LEU A 325 20.01 -3.01 56.01
C LEU A 325 20.70 -2.65 54.69
N SER A 326 20.54 -3.51 53.67
CA SER A 326 21.02 -3.25 52.30
C SER A 326 20.40 -2.02 51.63
N THR A 327 19.33 -1.48 52.22
CA THR A 327 18.70 -0.24 51.77
C THR A 327 19.28 0.99 52.46
N ASP A 328 20.06 0.88 53.54
CA ASP A 328 20.59 2.00 54.33
C ASP A 328 21.81 2.64 53.65
N HIS A 329 21.95 3.96 53.75
CA HIS A 329 23.16 4.70 53.37
C HIS A 329 23.76 5.43 54.56
N THR A 330 22.94 6.26 55.24
CA THR A 330 23.36 6.96 56.46
C THR A 330 22.58 6.44 57.65
N LEU A 331 23.30 6.01 58.68
CA LEU A 331 22.75 5.50 59.93
C LEU A 331 23.06 6.50 61.05
N ILE A 332 22.01 7.09 61.63
CA ILE A 332 22.12 7.91 62.84
C ILE A 332 21.85 7.00 64.04
N ILE A 333 22.88 6.69 64.83
CA ILE A 333 22.80 5.67 65.86
C ILE A 333 22.64 6.25 67.25
N SER A 334 21.67 5.74 68.01
CA SER A 334 21.45 6.11 69.43
C SER A 334 21.65 4.94 70.39
N GLY A 335 22.14 3.80 69.88
CA GLY A 335 22.56 2.63 70.65
C GLY A 335 23.47 1.73 69.81
N ASN A 336 23.93 0.61 70.38
CA ASN A 336 24.88 -0.28 69.71
C ASN A 336 24.22 -0.96 68.50
N ILE A 337 24.97 -1.06 67.39
CA ILE A 337 24.47 -1.66 66.15
C ILE A 337 25.47 -2.65 65.56
N ASN A 338 24.97 -3.44 64.62
CA ASN A 338 25.73 -4.39 63.85
C ASN A 338 25.82 -3.98 62.36
N ILE A 339 26.95 -4.26 61.74
CA ILE A 339 27.13 -4.20 60.29
C ILE A 339 27.13 -5.63 59.74
N PRO A 340 26.31 -5.93 58.72
CA PRO A 340 26.24 -7.28 58.15
C PRO A 340 27.55 -7.66 57.46
N ASP A 341 27.74 -8.93 57.17
CA ASP A 341 28.95 -9.43 56.50
C ASP A 341 29.11 -8.81 55.11
N ALA A 342 30.35 -8.50 54.73
CA ALA A 342 30.66 -8.09 53.37
C ALA A 342 30.61 -9.33 52.46
N VAL A 343 29.72 -9.28 51.46
CA VAL A 343 29.44 -10.39 50.53
C VAL A 343 29.18 -9.82 49.14
N THR A 344 29.26 -10.65 48.09
CA THR A 344 29.12 -10.20 46.69
C THR A 344 27.81 -9.45 46.38
N SER A 345 26.73 -9.71 47.13
CA SER A 345 25.46 -8.99 46.97
C SER A 345 25.45 -7.57 47.52
N ASN A 346 26.47 -7.17 48.31
CA ASN A 346 26.63 -5.81 48.84
C ASN A 346 27.93 -5.14 48.38
N THR A 347 28.58 -5.63 47.32
CA THR A 347 29.73 -4.95 46.70
C THR A 347 29.37 -3.52 46.33
N GLY A 348 30.21 -2.57 46.75
CA GLY A 348 30.00 -1.14 46.51
C GLY A 348 29.05 -0.46 47.51
N GLN A 349 28.42 -1.20 48.42
CA GLN A 349 27.58 -0.62 49.48
C GLN A 349 28.43 0.28 50.37
N VAL A 350 27.93 1.48 50.65
CA VAL A 350 28.52 2.45 51.56
C VAL A 350 27.61 2.63 52.76
N TYR A 351 28.18 2.60 53.97
CA TYR A 351 27.49 3.04 55.17
C TYR A 351 28.23 4.22 55.80
N ILE A 352 27.51 5.31 56.00
CA ILE A 352 27.93 6.46 56.79
C ILE A 352 27.24 6.34 58.14
N ILE A 353 28.00 5.99 59.18
CA ILE A 353 27.48 5.74 60.51
C ILE A 353 27.83 6.94 61.38
N VAL A 354 26.84 7.55 62.00
CA VAL A 354 26.95 8.83 62.71
C VAL A 354 26.35 8.70 64.10
N LEU A 355 27.06 9.19 65.10
CA LEU A 355 26.56 9.30 66.47
C LEU A 355 25.36 10.27 66.52
N ALA A 356 24.23 9.84 67.07
CA ALA A 356 23.08 10.71 67.29
C ALA A 356 23.37 11.81 68.32
N ASP A 357 22.63 12.91 68.24
CA ASP A 357 22.68 13.95 69.27
C ASP A 357 22.34 13.39 70.66
N GLY A 358 23.14 13.75 71.66
CA GLY A 358 23.03 13.24 73.03
C GLY A 358 23.44 11.78 73.24
N ALA A 359 23.86 11.05 72.20
CA ALA A 359 24.39 9.70 72.34
C ALA A 359 25.90 9.73 72.63
N ASN A 360 26.39 8.76 73.40
CA ASN A 360 27.81 8.65 73.71
C ASN A 360 28.19 7.20 73.99
N ASN A 361 29.45 6.84 73.72
CA ASN A 361 30.03 5.54 74.02
C ASN A 361 29.23 4.36 73.42
N LEU A 362 28.94 4.45 72.11
CA LEU A 362 28.24 3.44 71.34
C LEU A 362 29.22 2.56 70.56
N VAL A 363 28.88 1.29 70.41
CA VAL A 363 29.71 0.32 69.69
C VAL A 363 29.06 -0.08 68.38
N VAL A 364 29.83 0.00 67.30
CA VAL A 364 29.50 -0.56 65.98
C VAL A 364 30.29 -1.84 65.80
N THR A 365 29.61 -2.96 65.58
CA THR A 365 30.23 -4.28 65.51
C THR A 365 30.00 -4.93 64.14
N ALA A 366 31.05 -5.40 63.47
CA ALA A 366 30.88 -6.23 62.29
C ALA A 366 30.50 -7.67 62.68
N THR A 367 29.53 -8.28 61.99
CA THR A 367 28.98 -9.60 62.40
C THR A 367 29.82 -10.80 62.01
N GLY A 368 30.67 -10.69 60.99
CA GLY A 368 31.41 -11.83 60.43
C GLY A 368 32.81 -11.49 59.94
N ASN A 369 32.98 -10.39 59.19
CA ASN A 369 34.30 -9.94 58.72
C ASN A 369 34.70 -8.65 59.45
N ASP A 370 35.98 -8.54 59.81
CA ASP A 370 36.51 -7.32 60.42
C ASP A 370 36.43 -6.11 59.46
N PHE A 371 36.45 -4.92 60.03
CA PHE A 371 36.76 -3.69 59.31
C PHE A 371 38.26 -3.63 58.99
N LEU A 372 38.59 -3.41 57.72
CA LEU A 372 39.97 -3.29 57.25
C LEU A 372 40.33 -1.83 57.00
N TYR A 373 41.51 -1.43 57.47
CA TYR A 373 42.09 -0.16 57.03
C TYR A 373 42.73 -0.30 55.65
N PRO A 374 42.53 0.69 54.76
CA PRO A 374 43.24 0.75 53.49
C PRO A 374 44.76 0.65 53.70
N GLY A 375 45.42 -0.17 52.88
CA GLY A 375 46.86 -0.41 53.00
C GLY A 375 47.26 -1.51 54.00
N GLY A 376 46.29 -2.22 54.60
CA GLY A 376 46.55 -3.43 55.40
C GLY A 376 47.10 -3.18 56.81
N SER A 377 46.89 -1.99 57.37
CA SER A 377 47.48 -1.55 58.64
C SER A 377 46.80 -2.13 59.90
N GLY A 378 45.89 -3.09 59.75
CA GLY A 378 45.20 -3.78 60.85
C GLY A 378 43.72 -4.07 60.54
N THR A 379 43.14 -4.99 61.32
CA THR A 379 41.71 -5.31 61.31
C THR A 379 41.10 -4.96 62.66
N LEU A 380 39.85 -4.50 62.65
CA LEU A 380 39.06 -4.23 63.86
C LEU A 380 37.68 -4.84 63.69
N ASN A 381 37.18 -5.55 64.70
CA ASN A 381 35.81 -6.06 64.72
C ASN A 381 34.79 -5.03 65.22
N THR A 382 35.26 -4.00 65.94
CA THR A 382 34.41 -2.96 66.52
C THR A 382 34.98 -1.55 66.38
N PHE A 383 34.08 -0.56 66.33
CA PHE A 383 34.39 0.86 66.48
C PHE A 383 33.57 1.49 67.61
N ASP A 384 34.23 2.27 68.45
CA ASP A 384 33.59 3.03 69.52
C ASP A 384 33.30 4.47 69.06
N LEU A 385 32.03 4.79 68.92
CA LEU A 385 31.55 6.14 68.63
C LEU A 385 31.26 6.88 69.93
N ASN A 386 31.89 8.03 70.13
CA ASN A 386 31.76 8.83 71.34
C ASN A 386 31.96 10.34 71.10
N ASP A 387 31.36 11.14 71.96
CA ASP A 387 31.37 12.62 71.92
C ASP A 387 32.56 13.22 72.71
N SER A 388 33.41 12.39 73.33
CA SER A 388 34.53 12.91 74.11
C SER A 388 35.55 13.63 73.21
N VAL A 389 36.40 14.48 73.80
CA VAL A 389 37.47 15.19 73.05
C VAL A 389 38.39 14.16 72.37
N GLY A 390 38.58 14.26 71.04
CA GLY A 390 39.33 13.29 70.24
C GLY A 390 38.59 11.97 69.96
N GLY A 391 37.34 11.82 70.43
CA GLY A 391 36.48 10.67 70.18
C GLY A 391 36.01 10.59 68.73
N LEU A 392 35.69 9.38 68.26
CA LEU A 392 35.16 9.16 66.92
C LEU A 392 33.65 9.47 66.90
N ARG A 393 33.20 10.37 66.04
CA ARG A 393 31.78 10.73 65.89
C ARG A 393 31.11 10.08 64.70
N SER A 394 31.88 9.75 63.67
CA SER A 394 31.36 9.06 62.49
C SER A 394 32.41 8.16 61.85
N LEU A 395 31.93 7.07 61.26
CA LEU A 395 32.68 6.10 60.49
C LEU A 395 32.01 5.94 59.12
N THR A 396 32.80 6.04 58.04
CA THR A 396 32.36 5.65 56.70
C THR A 396 33.06 4.38 56.27
N ILE A 397 32.29 3.38 55.88
CA ILE A 397 32.79 2.09 55.37
C ILE A 397 32.22 1.78 54.00
N GLN A 398 32.99 1.02 53.21
CA GLN A 398 32.57 0.54 51.90
C GLN A 398 32.92 -0.94 51.72
N SER A 399 31.99 -1.73 51.19
CA SER A 399 32.21 -3.14 50.89
C SER A 399 32.85 -3.33 49.51
N ASP A 400 33.86 -4.19 49.40
CA ASP A 400 34.37 -4.70 48.12
C ASP A 400 33.71 -6.03 47.71
N GLY A 401 32.74 -6.51 48.49
CA GLY A 401 32.10 -7.82 48.35
C GLY A 401 32.74 -8.95 49.16
N THR A 402 33.82 -8.68 49.89
CA THR A 402 34.51 -9.62 50.80
C THR A 402 34.83 -8.98 52.14
N ASN A 403 35.25 -7.71 52.14
CA ASN A 403 35.70 -6.95 53.30
C ASN A 403 35.00 -5.60 53.38
N TRP A 404 34.86 -5.07 54.60
CA TRP A 404 34.49 -3.68 54.82
C TRP A 404 35.74 -2.82 54.96
N TYR A 405 35.99 -1.93 54.01
CA TYR A 405 37.07 -0.95 54.11
C TYR A 405 36.62 0.30 54.85
N VAL A 406 37.43 0.74 55.79
CA VAL A 406 37.27 2.04 56.47
C VAL A 406 37.76 3.14 55.53
N ILE A 407 36.85 3.97 55.06
CA ILE A 407 37.16 5.02 54.07
C ILE A 407 37.41 6.36 54.76
N ASP A 408 36.65 6.66 55.79
CA ASP A 408 36.77 7.93 56.51
C ASP A 408 36.38 7.78 57.99
N LEU A 409 36.99 8.62 58.83
CA LEU A 409 36.79 8.68 60.27
C LEU A 409 36.71 10.15 60.71
N LEU A 410 35.54 10.56 61.19
CA LEU A 410 35.35 11.90 61.75
C LEU A 410 35.57 11.87 63.26
N ARG A 411 36.56 12.63 63.76
CA ARG A 411 36.82 12.79 65.19
C ARG A 411 36.45 14.20 65.68
N ASN A 412 36.16 14.30 66.98
CA ASN A 412 35.88 15.56 67.68
C ASN A 412 37.13 16.40 67.90
#